data_AF-A0A961JM89-F1
#
_entry.id   AF-A0A961JM89-F1
#
_cell.length_a   1.000
_cell.length_b   1.000
_cell.length_c   1.000
_cell.angle_alpha   90.00
_cell.angle_beta   90.00
_cell.angle_gamma   90.00
#
_symmetry.space_group_name_H-M   'P 1'
#
loop_
_entity.id
_entity.type
_entity.pdbx_description
1 polymer ?
#
loop_
_entity_poly.entity_id
_entity_poly.type
_entity_poly.pdbx_seq_one_letter_code
_entity_poly.pdbx_strand_id
1 'polypeptide(L)'
;MAGMGDYLKKHTEALVKDVGIEAACELTGKSKATLGRYYSTADEHSDRFMPIDTVAAIEAASRYPHVTSALAELSGHTVTAGSEGRNAPAGGVNSDVIALSQRFAMLMGEYHQSIDDG
;
A
#
# COMPACT_ATOMS: atom_id res chain seq x y z
N MET A 1 26.75 1.64 3.42
CA MET A 1 25.58 1.82 4.32
C MET A 1 24.81 3.11 4.04
N ALA A 2 25.45 4.19 3.57
CA ALA A 2 24.80 5.48 3.29
C ALA A 2 23.59 5.41 2.34
N GLY A 3 23.51 4.42 1.43
CA GLY A 3 22.35 4.28 0.52
C GLY A 3 21.10 3.68 1.17
N MET A 4 21.24 2.73 2.10
CA MET A 4 20.10 2.01 2.68
C MET A 4 19.31 2.91 3.64
N GLY A 5 20.00 3.67 4.49
CA GLY A 5 19.36 4.58 5.44
C GLY A 5 18.55 5.67 4.73
N ASP A 6 19.14 6.32 3.73
CA ASP A 6 18.46 7.33 2.91
C ASP A 6 17.28 6.77 2.16
N TYR A 7 17.40 5.56 1.61
CA TYR A 7 16.31 4.87 0.94
C TYR A 7 15.14 4.62 1.89
N LEU A 8 15.37 4.02 3.07
CA LEU A 8 14.33 3.82 4.08
C LEU A 8 13.70 5.14 4.57
N LYS A 9 14.50 6.19 4.74
CA LYS A 9 14.02 7.52 5.14
C LYS A 9 13.13 8.15 4.08
N LYS A 10 13.48 8.05 2.79
CA LYS A 10 12.63 8.49 1.67
C LYS A 10 11.28 7.77 1.64
N HIS A 11 11.28 6.45 1.83
CA HIS A 11 10.04 5.67 1.88
C HIS A 11 9.21 5.98 3.12
N THR A 12 9.86 6.28 4.25
CA THR A 12 9.18 6.76 5.46
C THR A 12 8.54 8.15 5.24
N GLU A 13 9.21 9.06 4.52
CA GLU A 13 8.64 10.36 4.14
C GLU A 13 7.43 10.19 3.21
N ALA A 14 7.54 9.31 2.20
CA ALA A 14 6.45 9.00 1.28
C ALA A 14 5.23 8.43 2.02
N LEU A 15 5.44 7.52 2.97
CA LEU A 15 4.40 6.98 3.83
C LEU A 15 3.62 8.08 4.57
N VAL A 16 4.34 9.01 5.21
CA VAL A 16 3.71 10.11 5.95
C VAL A 16 3.00 11.09 5.01
N LYS A 17 3.51 11.30 3.79
CA LYS A 17 2.86 12.15 2.78
C LYS A 17 1.59 11.53 2.20
N ASP A 18 1.55 10.21 2.00
CA ASP A 18 0.39 9.49 1.48
C ASP A 18 -0.81 9.56 2.45
N VAL A 19 -0.55 9.42 3.75
CA VAL A 19 -1.59 9.53 4.80
C VAL A 19 -1.87 10.98 5.19
N GLY A 20 -0.86 11.84 5.15
CA GLY A 20 -0.92 13.22 5.65
C GLY A 20 -0.40 13.34 7.09
N ILE A 21 0.36 14.41 7.35
CA ILE A 21 1.09 14.57 8.62
C ILE A 21 0.19 14.66 9.86
N GLU A 22 -0.97 15.31 9.77
CA GLU A 22 -1.90 15.47 10.89
C GLU A 22 -2.59 14.14 11.22
N ALA A 23 -3.08 13.41 10.22
CA ALA A 23 -3.65 12.08 10.38
C ALA A 23 -2.62 11.08 10.92
N ALA A 24 -1.37 11.15 10.44
CA ALA A 24 -0.28 10.33 10.97
C ALA A 24 0.03 10.65 12.46
N CYS A 25 -0.08 11.91 12.88
CA CYS A 25 0.06 12.29 14.29
C CYS A 25 -1.07 11.69 15.14
N GLU A 26 -2.32 11.74 14.66
CA GLU A 26 -3.49 11.18 15.33
C GLU A 26 -3.39 9.65 15.47
N LEU A 27 -3.07 8.94 14.39
CA LEU A 27 -2.95 7.47 14.37
C LEU A 27 -1.85 6.94 15.30
N THR A 28 -0.78 7.72 15.51
CA THR A 28 0.41 7.26 16.24
C THR A 28 0.56 7.87 17.63
N GLY A 29 -0.22 8.92 17.94
CA GLY A 29 -0.05 9.74 19.15
C GLY A 29 1.29 10.48 19.22
N LYS A 30 2.05 10.54 18.12
CA LYS A 30 3.36 11.22 18.06
C LYS A 30 3.22 12.63 17.51
N SER A 31 4.08 13.53 17.96
CA SER A 31 4.11 14.91 17.43
C SER A 31 4.67 14.98 16.02
N LYS A 32 4.27 16.01 15.26
CA LYS A 32 4.82 16.34 13.94
C LYS A 32 6.36 16.40 13.92
N ALA A 33 6.95 17.02 14.94
CA ALA A 33 8.40 17.08 15.09
C ALA A 33 9.01 15.68 15.27
N THR A 34 8.34 14.79 16.00
CA THR A 34 8.82 13.41 16.19
C THR A 34 8.78 12.63 14.88
N LEU A 35 7.67 12.70 14.14
CA LEU A 35 7.54 12.05 12.84
C LEU A 35 8.55 12.60 11.82
N GLY A 36 8.74 13.92 11.79
CA GLY A 36 9.72 14.60 10.93
C GLY A 36 11.15 14.10 11.10
N ARG A 37 11.55 13.78 12.34
CA ARG A 37 12.89 13.25 12.63
C ARG A 37 13.13 11.85 12.07
N TYR A 38 12.08 11.03 11.98
CA TYR A 38 12.23 9.65 11.51
C TYR A 38 12.66 9.55 10.04
N TYR A 39 12.23 10.49 9.20
CA TYR A 39 12.61 10.54 7.79
C TYR A 39 13.62 11.65 7.45
N SER A 40 14.13 12.39 8.44
CA SER A 40 15.16 13.41 8.23
C SER A 40 16.51 12.77 7.88
N THR A 41 17.16 13.26 6.83
CA THR A 41 18.52 12.86 6.42
C THR A 41 19.62 13.71 7.06
N ALA A 42 19.29 14.61 7.99
CA ALA A 42 20.28 15.38 8.74
C ALA A 42 21.14 14.46 9.61
N ASP A 43 22.45 14.76 9.74
CA ASP A 43 23.41 13.92 10.47
C ASP A 43 22.96 13.60 11.90
N GLU A 44 22.36 14.58 12.59
CA GLU A 44 21.82 14.46 13.96
C GLU A 44 20.64 13.47 14.11
N HIS A 45 20.05 13.02 13.00
CA HIS A 45 18.91 12.09 12.96
C HIS A 45 19.17 10.90 12.03
N SER A 46 20.40 10.75 11.54
CA SER A 46 20.76 9.73 10.55
C SER A 46 20.51 8.29 11.03
N ASP A 47 20.67 8.04 12.33
CA ASP A 47 20.44 6.75 13.00
C ASP A 47 19.02 6.56 13.54
N ARG A 48 18.19 7.61 13.45
CA ARG A 48 16.82 7.62 13.97
C ARG A 48 15.82 7.24 12.88
N PHE A 49 15.31 6.01 12.95
CA PHE A 49 14.28 5.48 12.05
C PHE A 49 12.91 5.41 12.72
N MET A 50 11.86 5.33 11.90
CA MET A 50 10.50 5.15 12.39
C MET A 50 10.37 3.76 13.06
N PRO A 51 9.87 3.69 14.31
CA PRO A 51 9.59 2.42 14.96
C PRO A 51 8.58 1.57 14.15
N ILE A 52 8.76 0.25 14.18
CA ILE A 52 7.97 -0.68 13.35
C ILE A 52 6.46 -0.67 13.64
N ASP A 53 6.07 -0.41 14.89
CA ASP A 53 4.67 -0.24 15.31
C ASP A 53 4.03 1.00 14.68
N THR A 54 4.81 2.09 14.60
CA THR A 54 4.42 3.37 14.00
C THR A 54 4.28 3.21 12.49
N VAL A 55 5.20 2.49 11.85
CA VAL A 55 5.10 2.12 10.43
C VAL A 55 3.81 1.34 10.19
N ALA A 56 3.56 0.30 10.98
CA ALA A 56 2.36 -0.54 10.81
C ALA A 56 1.05 0.25 10.98
N ALA A 57 1.01 1.19 11.94
CA ALA A 57 -0.15 2.04 12.18
C ALA A 57 -0.44 2.98 11.00
N ILE A 58 0.59 3.64 10.46
CA ILE A 58 0.43 4.56 9.32
C ILE A 58 0.18 3.77 8.02
N GLU A 59 0.88 2.66 7.80
CA GLU A 59 0.68 1.83 6.61
C GLU A 59 -0.74 1.26 6.52
N ALA A 60 -1.39 0.97 7.65
CA ALA A 60 -2.78 0.53 7.67
C ALA A 60 -3.79 1.58 7.20
N ALA A 61 -3.42 2.87 7.19
CA ALA A 61 -4.23 3.98 6.68
C ALA A 61 -3.73 4.49 5.32
N SER A 62 -2.60 3.99 4.84
CA SER A 62 -2.00 4.36 3.56
C SER A 62 -2.62 3.60 2.39
N ARG A 63 -2.40 4.06 1.17
CA ARG A 63 -2.86 3.36 -0.04
C ARG A 63 -1.88 2.29 -0.49
N TYR A 64 -0.63 2.39 -0.04
CA TYR A 64 0.47 1.54 -0.47
C TYR A 64 1.42 1.30 0.71
N PRO A 65 1.89 0.05 0.94
CA PRO A 65 2.78 -0.24 2.07
C PRO A 65 4.22 0.19 1.75
N HIS A 66 4.50 1.50 1.85
CA HIS A 66 5.74 2.15 1.41
C HIS A 66 7.02 1.59 2.04
N VAL A 67 7.03 1.38 3.36
CA VAL A 67 8.21 0.93 4.10
C VAL A 67 8.34 -0.59 4.04
N THR A 68 7.21 -1.32 4.13
CA THR A 68 7.20 -2.77 3.96
C THR A 68 7.68 -3.17 2.56
N SER A 69 7.28 -2.43 1.52
CA SER A 69 7.77 -2.66 0.15
C SER A 69 9.26 -2.37 0.02
N ALA A 70 9.74 -1.27 0.60
CA ALA A 70 11.16 -0.93 0.63
C ALA A 70 12.01 -2.03 1.31
N LEU A 71 11.53 -2.59 2.41
CA LEU A 71 12.21 -3.70 3.11
C LEU A 71 12.21 -4.99 2.28
N ALA A 72 11.12 -5.27 1.56
CA ALA A 72 11.05 -6.41 0.64
C ALA A 72 12.04 -6.24 -0.52
N GLU A 73 12.09 -5.06 -1.15
CA GLU A 73 13.03 -4.76 -2.24
C GLU A 73 14.49 -4.92 -1.78
N LEU A 74 14.84 -4.40 -0.61
CA LEU A 74 16.20 -4.55 -0.04
C LEU A 74 16.57 -6.00 0.27
N SER A 75 15.59 -6.85 0.54
CA SER A 75 15.79 -8.28 0.80
C SER A 75 15.63 -9.16 -0.44
N GLY A 76 15.35 -8.57 -1.61
CA GLY A 76 15.14 -9.30 -2.87
C GLY A 76 13.79 -10.03 -2.95
N HIS A 77 12.81 -9.65 -2.13
CA HIS A 77 11.45 -10.20 -2.15
C HIS A 77 10.47 -9.26 -2.85
N THR A 78 9.37 -9.82 -3.35
CA THR A 78 8.26 -9.06 -3.92
C THR A 78 7.07 -9.10 -2.98
N VAL A 79 6.46 -7.95 -2.70
CA VAL A 79 5.21 -7.85 -1.92
C VAL A 79 4.03 -7.99 -2.87
N THR A 80 3.22 -9.02 -2.68
CA THR A 80 1.94 -9.19 -3.38
C THR A 80 0.81 -8.85 -2.41
N ALA A 81 0.00 -7.84 -2.74
CA ALA A 81 -1.21 -7.55 -1.97
C ALA A 81 -2.25 -8.66 -2.22
N GLY A 82 -2.75 -9.25 -1.14
CA GLY A 82 -3.89 -10.17 -1.23
C GLY A 82 -5.20 -9.44 -1.54
N SER A 83 -6.21 -10.16 -2.04
CA SER A 83 -7.55 -9.61 -2.34
C SER A 83 -8.27 -9.03 -1.12
N GLU A 84 -7.82 -9.36 0.09
CA GLU A 84 -8.34 -8.88 1.37
C GLU A 84 -7.44 -7.84 2.04
N GLY A 85 -6.46 -7.29 1.31
CA GLY A 85 -5.52 -6.32 1.85
C GLY A 85 -6.22 -5.08 2.41
N ARG A 86 -5.82 -4.64 3.61
CA ARG A 86 -6.32 -3.43 4.31
C ARG A 86 -6.25 -2.14 3.47
N ASN A 87 -5.45 -2.12 2.40
CA ASN A 87 -5.20 -0.94 1.56
C ASN A 87 -5.79 -1.06 0.14
N ALA A 88 -6.68 -2.03 -0.11
CA ALA A 88 -7.34 -2.16 -1.40
C ALA A 88 -8.60 -1.30 -1.46
N PRO A 89 -8.78 -0.40 -2.46
CA PRO A 89 -10.13 -0.04 -2.88
C PRO A 89 -10.81 -1.34 -3.36
N ALA A 90 -12.03 -1.59 -2.90
CA ALA A 90 -12.79 -2.77 -3.29
C ALA A 90 -12.93 -2.82 -4.82
N GLY A 91 -12.45 -3.90 -5.45
CA GLY A 91 -12.52 -4.12 -6.89
C GLY A 91 -11.15 -4.06 -7.57
N GLY A 92 -10.56 -5.23 -7.81
CA GLY A 92 -9.36 -5.36 -8.63
C GLY A 92 -9.71 -5.65 -10.08
N VAL A 93 -8.80 -5.36 -11.01
CA VAL A 93 -8.96 -5.69 -12.45
C VAL A 93 -9.39 -7.15 -12.66
N ASN A 94 -8.91 -8.05 -11.80
CA ASN A 94 -9.28 -9.47 -11.86
C ASN A 94 -10.75 -9.72 -11.48
N SER A 95 -11.32 -9.01 -10.50
CA SER A 95 -12.75 -9.11 -10.21
C SER A 95 -13.60 -8.53 -11.35
N ASP A 96 -13.12 -7.48 -12.01
CA ASP A 96 -13.81 -6.88 -13.15
C ASP A 96 -13.78 -7.82 -14.38
N VAL A 97 -12.67 -8.50 -14.62
CA VAL A 97 -12.55 -9.53 -15.68
C VAL A 97 -13.43 -10.73 -15.39
N ILE A 98 -13.51 -11.18 -14.13
CA ILE A 98 -14.41 -12.26 -13.72
C ILE A 98 -15.87 -11.85 -13.93
N ALA A 99 -16.26 -10.65 -13.49
CA ALA A 99 -17.62 -10.14 -13.67
C ALA A 99 -17.98 -9.97 -15.16
N LEU A 100 -17.03 -9.51 -15.98
CA LEU A 100 -17.20 -9.41 -17.43
C LEU A 100 -17.39 -10.78 -18.07
N SER A 101 -16.58 -11.77 -17.68
CA SER A 101 -16.66 -13.14 -18.20
C SER A 101 -17.99 -13.81 -17.84
N GLN A 102 -18.51 -13.55 -16.63
CA GLN A 102 -19.83 -14.03 -16.20
C GLN A 102 -20.96 -13.42 -17.04
N ARG A 103 -20.89 -12.13 -17.35
CA ARG A 103 -21.87 -11.47 -18.23
C ARG A 103 -21.80 -12.01 -19.65
N PHE A 104 -20.61 -12.26 -20.17
CA PHE A 104 -20.43 -12.91 -21.48
C PHE A 104 -21.00 -14.32 -21.50
N ALA A 105 -20.73 -15.14 -20.48
CA ALA A 105 -21.30 -16.48 -20.39
C ALA A 105 -22.84 -16.47 -20.36
N MET A 106 -23.43 -15.53 -19.62
CA MET A 106 -24.88 -15.37 -19.53
C MET A 106 -25.48 -14.98 -20.89
N LEU A 107 -24.88 -14.00 -21.57
CA LEU A 107 -25.29 -13.56 -22.90
C LEU A 107 -25.18 -14.67 -23.96
N MET A 108 -24.10 -15.45 -23.93
CA MET A 108 -23.91 -16.57 -24.86
C MET A 108 -24.88 -17.71 -24.58
N GLY A 109 -25.30 -17.90 -23.33
CA GLY A 109 -26.36 -18.83 -22.95
C GLY A 109 -27.73 -18.40 -23.51
N GLU A 110 -28.11 -17.14 -23.36
CA GLU A 110 -29.34 -16.58 -23.96
C GLU A 110 -29.32 -16.67 -25.49
N TYR A 111 -28.17 -16.37 -26.12
CA TYR A 111 -28.00 -16.52 -27.56
C TYR A 111 -28.18 -17.96 -28.02
N HIS A 112 -27.59 -18.93 -27.32
CA HIS A 112 -27.74 -20.35 -27.66
C HIS A 112 -29.20 -20.82 -27.54
N GLN A 113 -29.88 -20.41 -26.47
CA GLN A 113 -31.28 -20.78 -26.24
C GLN A 113 -32.22 -20.16 -27.28
N SER A 114 -31.95 -18.93 -27.72
CA SER A 114 -32.71 -18.30 -28.81
C SER A 114 -32.47 -18.89 -30.20
N ILE A 115 -31.37 -19.63 -30.41
CA ILE A 115 -31.12 -20.40 -31.64
C ILE A 115 -31.89 -21.72 -31.62
N ASP A 116 -32.01 -22.38 -30.47
CA ASP A 116 -32.70 -23.66 -30.35
C ASP A 116 -34.24 -23.53 -30.40
N ASP A 117 -34.78 -22.38 -30.00
CA ASP A 117 -36.22 -22.08 -30.02
C ASP A 117 -36.73 -21.47 -31.36
N GLY A 118 -35.86 -21.28 -32.37
CA GLY A 118 -36.18 -20.67 -33.66
C GLY A 118 -36.01 -21.59 -34.86
#